data_AF-A0A060WWK0-F1
#
_entry.id   AF-A0A060WWK0-F1
#
_cell.length_a   1.000
_cell.length_b   1.000
_cell.length_c   1.000
_cell.angle_alpha   90.00
_cell.angle_beta   90.00
_cell.angle_gamma   90.00
#
_symmetry.space_group_name_H-M   'P 1'
#
loop_
_entity.id
_entity.type
_entity.pdbx_description
1 polymer ?
#
loop_
_entity_poly.entity_id
_entity_poly.type
_entity_poly.pdbx_seq_one_letter_code
_entity_poly.pdbx_strand_id
1 'polypeptide(L)'
;MQWPALNRQAKIVVMDQDPDIQLRMSSARSLTTDLIKTPDGELWWDNPTNVGTYDPGCDCYRGESRGWRNMIKHFDLRRRNYLKNDDLIIFIDFEDITSLIKTEVPINPKE
;
A
#
# COMPACT_ATOMS: atom_id res chain seq x y z
N MET A 1 -10.04 10.49 -13.55
CA MET A 1 -8.82 9.69 -13.30
C MET A 1 -8.49 8.88 -14.53
N GLN A 2 -7.21 8.53 -14.72
CA GLN A 2 -6.81 7.58 -15.76
C GLN A 2 -6.87 6.16 -15.20
N TRP A 3 -7.40 5.25 -16.01
CA TRP A 3 -7.50 3.82 -15.72
C TRP A 3 -6.77 3.02 -16.81
N PRO A 4 -6.09 1.91 -16.45
CA PRO A 4 -5.83 1.46 -15.08
C PRO A 4 -4.98 2.49 -14.32
N ALA A 5 -5.17 2.58 -13.00
CA ALA A 5 -4.42 3.49 -12.16
C ALA A 5 -2.99 2.95 -12.02
N LEU A 6 -2.04 3.49 -12.79
CA LEU A 6 -0.64 3.04 -12.79
C LEU A 6 0.28 3.96 -11.99
N ASN A 7 1.35 3.38 -11.47
CA ASN A 7 2.44 4.07 -10.77
C ASN A 7 1.97 4.91 -9.58
N ARG A 8 0.86 4.50 -8.96
CA ARG A 8 0.39 5.05 -7.70
C ARG A 8 0.95 4.19 -6.59
N GLN A 9 1.75 4.78 -5.70
CA GLN A 9 2.26 4.07 -4.54
C GLN A 9 1.35 4.33 -3.34
N ALA A 10 0.78 3.27 -2.78
CA ALA A 10 0.13 3.28 -1.49
C ALA A 10 1.14 2.84 -0.42
N LYS A 11 1.44 3.71 0.54
CA LYS A 11 2.32 3.41 1.68
C LYS A 11 1.47 3.29 2.93
N ILE A 12 1.58 2.15 3.61
CA ILE A 12 0.90 1.88 4.87
C ILE A 12 1.95 1.80 5.97
N VAL A 13 1.78 2.58 7.03
CA VAL A 13 2.67 2.60 8.19
C VAL A 13 1.88 2.31 9.44
N VAL A 14 2.18 1.19 10.09
CA VAL A 14 1.73 0.92 11.46
C VAL A 14 2.68 1.64 12.41
N MET A 15 2.17 2.58 13.19
CA MET A 15 3.00 3.48 14.01
C MET A 15 3.45 2.81 15.31
N ASP A 16 4.76 2.81 15.56
CA ASP A 16 5.30 2.63 16.91
C ASP A 16 5.16 3.97 17.66
N GLN A 17 4.33 4.03 18.69
CA GLN A 17 3.91 5.26 19.37
C GLN A 17 4.88 5.69 20.49
N ASP A 18 6.18 5.46 20.29
CA ASP A 18 7.22 5.98 21.17
C ASP A 18 7.16 7.52 21.21
N PRO A 19 7.19 8.16 22.40
CA PRO A 19 7.18 9.62 22.49
C PRO A 19 8.37 10.26 21.76
N ASP A 20 9.54 9.60 21.75
CA ASP A 20 10.70 10.06 20.99
C ASP A 20 10.66 9.49 19.57
N ILE A 21 10.57 10.38 18.57
CA ILE A 21 10.52 9.99 17.16
C ILE A 21 11.78 9.22 16.72
N GLN A 22 12.93 9.48 17.34
CA GLN A 22 14.18 8.81 17.01
C GLN A 22 14.19 7.33 17.43
N LEU A 23 13.32 6.96 18.38
CA LEU A 23 13.20 5.60 18.89
C LEU A 23 12.06 4.81 18.23
N ARG A 24 11.22 5.46 17.42
CA ARG A 24 10.08 4.81 16.75
C ARG A 24 10.57 3.80 15.71
N MET A 25 10.21 2.53 15.91
CA MET A 25 10.48 1.47 14.92
C MET A 25 9.17 1.02 14.27
N SER A 26 8.49 1.98 13.63
CA SER A 26 7.24 1.76 12.90
C SER A 26 7.42 0.76 11.76
N SER A 27 6.39 -0.04 11.48
CA SER A 27 6.40 -1.01 10.39
C SER A 27 5.76 -0.38 9.16
N ALA A 28 6.48 -0.32 8.05
CA ALA A 28 5.99 0.27 6.81
C ALA A 28 6.03 -0.75 5.67
N ARG A 29 4.99 -0.73 4.84
CA ARG A 29 4.97 -1.44 3.55
C ARG A 29 4.37 -0.55 2.49
N SER A 30 4.95 -0.61 1.29
CA SER A 30 4.46 0.13 0.13
C SER A 30 4.09 -0.82 -0.99
N LEU A 31 2.99 -0.52 -1.66
CA LEU A 31 2.53 -1.21 -2.86
C LEU A 31 2.38 -0.19 -3.98
N THR A 32 2.91 -0.50 -5.15
CA THR A 32 2.73 0.31 -6.35
C THR A 32 1.76 -0.37 -7.29
N THR A 33 0.80 0.38 -7.82
CA THR A 33 -0.16 -0.11 -8.80
C THR A 33 0.51 -0.35 -10.17
N ASP A 34 0.16 -1.47 -10.80
CA ASP A 34 0.81 -2.06 -11.96
C ASP A 34 -0.22 -2.63 -12.97
N LEU A 35 0.21 -3.39 -13.98
CA LEU A 35 -0.70 -4.02 -14.97
C LEU A 35 -1.03 -5.48 -14.63
N ILE A 36 -0.90 -5.86 -13.36
CA ILE A 36 -1.18 -7.23 -12.95
C ILE A 36 -2.67 -7.54 -13.06
N LYS A 37 -2.96 -8.82 -13.29
CA LYS A 37 -4.32 -9.33 -13.46
C LYS A 37 -4.77 -10.17 -12.28
N THR A 38 -6.07 -10.18 -12.04
CA THR A 38 -6.76 -11.16 -11.19
C THR A 38 -6.59 -12.57 -11.77
N PRO A 39 -6.83 -13.63 -10.98
CA PRO A 39 -6.94 -14.99 -11.51
C PRO A 39 -7.96 -15.13 -12.65
N ASP A 40 -9.02 -14.32 -12.64
CA ASP A 40 -10.07 -14.30 -13.66
C ASP A 40 -9.71 -13.48 -14.91
N GLY A 41 -8.53 -12.84 -14.93
CA GLY A 41 -7.97 -12.18 -16.11
C GLY A 41 -8.25 -10.67 -16.22
N GLU A 42 -8.99 -10.09 -15.28
CA GLU A 42 -9.24 -8.65 -15.19
C GLU A 42 -8.06 -7.90 -14.57
N LEU A 43 -7.92 -6.60 -14.81
CA LEU A 43 -6.84 -5.79 -14.23
C LEU A 43 -7.20 -5.39 -12.80
N TRP A 44 -6.29 -5.61 -11.83
CA TRP A 44 -6.54 -5.28 -10.41
C TRP A 44 -6.81 -3.79 -10.16
N TRP A 45 -6.26 -2.91 -10.99
CA TRP A 45 -6.30 -1.46 -10.78
C TRP A 45 -7.08 -0.73 -11.87
N ASP A 46 -8.00 -1.41 -12.56
CA ASP A 46 -8.92 -0.76 -13.50
C ASP A 46 -10.11 -0.12 -12.78
N ASN A 47 -10.95 0.60 -13.52
CA ASN A 47 -12.11 1.29 -12.97
C ASN A 47 -13.01 0.31 -12.20
N PRO A 48 -13.25 0.50 -10.89
CA PRO A 48 -14.09 -0.39 -10.10
C PRO A 48 -15.51 -0.55 -10.63
N THR A 49 -16.03 0.42 -11.39
CA THR A 49 -17.34 0.30 -12.05
C THR A 49 -17.37 -0.82 -13.10
N ASN A 50 -16.21 -1.14 -13.70
CA ASN A 50 -16.06 -2.16 -14.73
C ASN A 50 -15.66 -3.52 -14.17
N VAL A 51 -14.73 -3.54 -13.20
CA VAL A 51 -14.07 -4.77 -12.68
C VAL A 51 -14.39 -5.05 -11.20
N GLY A 52 -15.26 -4.26 -10.58
CA GLY A 52 -15.57 -4.33 -9.16
C GLY A 52 -16.95 -4.87 -8.87
N THR A 53 -17.18 -5.19 -7.59
CA THR A 53 -18.47 -5.60 -7.06
C THR A 53 -19.13 -4.43 -6.33
N TYR A 54 -20.43 -4.22 -6.55
CA TYR A 54 -21.19 -3.20 -5.83
C TYR A 54 -21.30 -3.57 -4.33
N ASP A 55 -20.88 -2.65 -3.47
CA ASP A 55 -20.96 -2.76 -2.01
C ASP A 55 -22.02 -1.77 -1.48
N PRO A 56 -23.18 -2.26 -0.99
CA PRO A 56 -24.23 -1.40 -0.47
C PRO A 56 -23.84 -0.68 0.83
N GLY A 57 -22.80 -1.13 1.53
CA GLY A 57 -22.31 -0.49 2.76
C GLY A 57 -21.62 0.85 2.51
N CYS A 58 -21.07 1.06 1.31
CA CYS A 58 -20.47 2.32 0.89
C CYS A 58 -21.20 3.01 -0.27
N ASP A 59 -22.26 2.39 -0.81
CA ASP A 59 -22.91 2.81 -2.07
C ASP A 59 -21.88 3.02 -3.20
N CYS A 60 -20.99 2.03 -3.36
CA CYS A 60 -19.83 2.15 -4.24
C CYS A 60 -19.41 0.81 -4.84
N TYR A 61 -18.80 0.83 -6.03
CA TYR A 61 -18.16 -0.36 -6.59
C TYR A 61 -16.75 -0.53 -6.02
N ARG A 62 -16.44 -1.74 -5.54
CA ARG A 62 -15.13 -2.10 -4.96
C ARG A 62 -14.43 -3.13 -5.84
N GLY A 63 -13.23 -2.78 -6.30
CA GLY A 63 -12.36 -3.72 -7.01
C GLY A 63 -11.76 -4.78 -6.07
N GLU A 64 -11.12 -5.77 -6.67
CA GLU A 64 -10.40 -6.81 -5.94
C GLU A 64 -9.29 -6.24 -5.04
N SER A 65 -9.14 -6.83 -3.87
CA SER A 65 -8.21 -6.32 -2.86
C SER A 65 -6.84 -6.97 -2.98
N ARG A 66 -5.79 -6.15 -3.07
CA ARG A 66 -4.39 -6.60 -3.02
C ARG A 66 -3.68 -6.00 -1.81
N GLY A 67 -2.92 -6.82 -1.09
CA GLY A 67 -2.14 -6.37 0.05
C GLY A 67 -1.28 -7.49 0.62
N TRP A 68 -0.89 -7.34 1.87
CA TRP A 68 -0.07 -8.32 2.58
C TRP A 68 -0.90 -9.07 3.61
N ARG A 69 -0.79 -10.40 3.62
CA ARG A 69 -1.38 -11.24 4.67
C ARG A 69 -0.73 -11.01 6.04
N ASN A 70 0.55 -10.64 6.06
CA ASN A 70 1.36 -10.49 7.27
C ASN A 70 1.96 -9.08 7.36
N MET A 71 1.16 -8.08 7.72
CA MET A 71 1.65 -6.69 7.89
C MET A 71 2.59 -6.57 9.10
N ILE A 72 2.09 -6.92 10.29
CA ILE A 72 2.80 -6.86 11.59
C ILE A 72 2.56 -8.16 12.36
N LYS A 73 3.58 -8.66 13.07
CA LYS A 73 3.41 -9.84 13.93
C LYS A 73 2.68 -9.45 15.21
N HIS A 74 1.79 -10.32 15.69
CA HIS A 74 1.12 -10.11 16.98
C HIS A 74 2.10 -9.93 18.15
N PHE A 75 3.27 -10.57 18.10
CA PHE A 75 4.34 -10.38 19.09
C PHE A 75 4.90 -8.96 19.07
N ASP A 76 5.08 -8.35 17.89
CA ASP A 76 5.59 -6.99 17.77
C ASP A 76 4.57 -5.97 18.33
N LEU A 77 3.26 -6.21 18.12
CA LEU A 77 2.19 -5.36 18.68
C LEU A 77 2.24 -5.23 20.20
N ARG A 78 2.74 -6.27 20.91
CA ARG A 78 2.76 -6.32 22.38
C ARG A 78 4.09 -5.90 23.00
N ARG A 79 5.20 -6.00 22.28
CA ARG A 79 6.55 -5.75 22.84
C ARG A 79 7.05 -4.31 22.66
N ARG A 80 6.39 -3.54 21.79
CA ARG A 80 6.70 -2.14 21.46
C ARG A 80 5.47 -1.27 21.70
N ASN A 81 5.60 0.04 21.46
CA ASN A 81 4.53 0.99 21.70
C ASN A 81 3.52 1.06 20.52
N TYR A 82 3.26 -0.05 19.81
CA TYR A 82 2.29 -0.06 18.72
C TYR A 82 0.85 0.11 19.23
N LEU A 83 0.54 -0.52 20.37
CA LEU A 83 -0.72 -0.36 21.08
C LEU A 83 -0.49 0.52 22.30
N LYS A 84 -1.12 1.69 22.35
CA LYS A 84 -1.02 2.62 23.48
C LYS A 84 -2.43 3.03 23.87
N ASN A 85 -2.80 2.79 25.13
CA ASN A 85 -4.20 2.93 25.59
C ASN A 85 -5.20 2.11 24.75
N ASP A 86 -4.79 0.92 24.31
CA ASP A 86 -5.53 0.07 23.37
C ASP A 86 -5.78 0.69 21.98
N ASP A 87 -5.15 1.81 21.66
CA ASP A 87 -5.23 2.45 20.34
C ASP A 87 -4.11 1.96 19.41
N LEU A 88 -4.48 1.69 18.15
CA LEU A 88 -3.56 1.41 17.05
C LEU A 88 -3.63 2.52 16.00
N ILE A 89 -2.51 3.14 15.69
CA ILE A 89 -2.44 4.21 14.67
C ILE A 89 -1.83 3.64 13.38
N ILE A 90 -2.57 3.79 12.28
CA ILE A 90 -2.13 3.41 10.94
C ILE A 90 -2.16 4.67 10.06
N PHE A 91 -1.01 5.02 9.49
CA PHE A 91 -0.94 6.04 8.45
C PHE A 91 -1.04 5.40 7.07
N ILE A 92 -1.75 6.07 6.19
CA ILE A 92 -1.87 5.68 4.78
C ILE A 92 -1.55 6.92 3.95
N ASP A 93 -0.66 6.74 2.98
CA ASP A 93 -0.23 7.77 2.06
C ASP A 93 -0.31 7.26 0.62
N PHE A 94 -0.65 8.15 -0.31
CA PHE A 94 -0.85 7.84 -1.72
C PHE A 94 -0.14 8.86 -2.59
N GLU A 95 0.86 8.41 -3.34
CA GLU A 95 1.69 9.29 -4.17
C GLU A 95 1.75 8.81 -5.63
N ASP A 96 1.86 9.76 -6.56
CA ASP A 96 2.22 9.49 -7.96
C ASP A 96 3.73 9.40 -8.10
N ILE A 97 4.24 8.22 -8.40
CA ILE A 97 5.68 7.99 -8.58
C ILE A 97 6.08 7.82 -10.05
N THR A 98 5.24 8.24 -10.99
CA THR A 98 5.52 8.18 -12.44
C THR A 98 6.84 8.88 -12.81
N SER A 99 7.23 9.92 -12.06
CA SER A 99 8.49 10.65 -12.27
C SER A 99 9.73 9.77 -12.13
N LEU A 100 9.67 8.69 -11.35
CA LEU A 100 10.79 7.77 -11.10
C LEU A 100 11.11 6.85 -12.29
N ILE A 101 10.22 6.74 -13.29
CA ILE A 101 10.46 5.88 -14.47
C ILE A 101 11.67 6.35 -15.29
N LYS A 102 11.93 7.67 -15.31
CA LYS A 102 12.97 8.28 -16.14
C LYS A 102 14.25 8.60 -15.37
N THR A 103 14.39 8.09 -14.15
CA THR A 103 15.56 8.36 -13.30
C THR A 103 16.62 7.26 -13.35
N GLU A 104 16.40 6.20 -14.13
CA GLU A 104 17.42 5.15 -14.31
C GLU A 104 18.69 5.73 -14.95
N VAL A 105 19.82 5.50 -14.30
CA VAL A 105 21.14 5.87 -14.82
C VAL A 105 21.62 4.76 -15.75
N PRO A 106 21.99 5.07 -17.01
CA PRO A 106 22.56 4.07 -17.90
C PRO A 106 23.82 3.46 -17.28
N ILE A 107 23.78 2.16 -17.02
CA ILE A 107 24.95 1.37 -16.62
C ILE A 107 25.62 0.84 -17.88
N ASN A 108 26.84 1.31 -18.18
CA ASN A 108 27.70 0.63 -19.14
C ASN A 108 28.23 -0.66 -18.47
N PRO A 109 27.91 -1.85 -19.00
CA PRO A 109 28.52 -3.08 -18.51
C PRO A 109 30.03 -2.97 -18.66
N LYS A 110 30.79 -3.35 -17.62
CA LYS A 110 32.23 -3.56 -17.78
C LYS A 110 32.42 -4.87 -18.55
N GLU A 111 33.11 -4.78 -19.69
CA GLU A 111 33.61 -5.93 -20.46
C GLU A 111 34.50 -6.84 -19.63
#